data_AF-A0A357V0I3-F1
#
_entry.id   AF-A0A357V0I3-F1
#
_cell.length_a   1.000
_cell.length_b   1.000
_cell.length_c   1.000
_cell.angle_alpha   90.00
_cell.angle_beta   90.00
_cell.angle_gamma   90.00
#
_symmetry.space_group_name_H-M   'P 1'
#
loop_
_entity.id
_entity.type
_entity.pdbx_description
1 polymer ?
#
loop_
_entity_poly.entity_id
_entity_poly.type
_entity_poly.pdbx_seq_one_letter_code
_entity_poly.pdbx_strand_id
1 'polypeptide(L)'
;LNDNDMSIAPPVGALSAYLSQLISSKQFRSARHFAKELAKKFPRSIEQAAAKVDEYARGMVTGGTLFEELGFYYVGPIDGHNLDHLLPVLKNLRDDAVPGPVLLHVVTEKGHGYKPAEESADKYHGVSKFDVVTGKQHKAIANAPSYTSVFAKALIAEAKDDDKIVAITAAMPGGTGVDKFSESFPDRSFDVGIAEQHGV
;
A
#
# COMPACT_ATOMS: atom_id res chain seq x y z
N LEU A 1 5.62 6.73 5.01
CA LEU A 1 4.92 5.91 4.01
C LEU A 1 4.08 4.89 4.75
N ASN A 2 2.75 5.04 4.72
CA ASN A 2 1.83 4.00 5.15
C ASN A 2 1.54 3.12 3.92
N ASP A 3 2.21 1.98 3.84
CA ASP A 3 2.03 1.01 2.76
C ASP A 3 1.05 -0.07 3.21
N ASN A 4 -0.03 -0.26 2.46
CA ASN A 4 -1.03 -1.27 2.74
C ASN A 4 -1.41 -2.09 1.50
N ASP A 5 -0.52 -2.09 0.50
CA ASP A 5 -0.71 -2.75 -0.80
C ASP A 5 -2.01 -2.35 -1.52
N MET A 6 -2.61 -1.19 -1.18
CA MET A 6 -3.90 -0.74 -1.71
C MET A 6 -3.92 0.77 -2.02
N SER A 7 -4.51 1.14 -3.16
CA SER A 7 -5.10 2.47 -3.37
C SER A 7 -6.62 2.37 -3.16
N ILE A 8 -7.45 2.98 -4.01
CA ILE A 8 -8.88 2.63 -4.12
C ILE A 8 -9.01 1.25 -4.75
N ALA A 9 -8.33 1.04 -5.88
CA ALA A 9 -8.01 -0.27 -6.48
C ALA A 9 -6.59 -0.73 -6.06
N PRO A 10 -6.17 -1.98 -6.35
CA PRO A 10 -4.79 -2.39 -6.14
C PRO A 10 -3.81 -1.40 -6.81
N PRO A 11 -2.71 -1.01 -6.14
CA PRO A 11 -1.76 -0.05 -6.67
C PRO A 11 -1.11 -0.60 -7.94
N VAL A 12 -0.83 0.30 -8.88
CA VAL A 12 -0.21 -0.02 -10.17
C VAL A 12 1.09 0.77 -10.32
N GLY A 13 2.00 0.25 -11.15
CA GLY A 13 3.24 0.93 -11.54
C GLY A 13 4.50 0.43 -10.84
N ALA A 14 5.65 0.91 -11.33
CA ALA A 14 6.97 0.42 -10.96
C ALA A 14 7.32 0.68 -9.48
N LEU A 15 6.82 1.77 -8.88
CA LEU A 15 7.07 2.07 -7.47
C LEU A 15 6.35 1.08 -6.55
N SER A 16 5.13 0.66 -6.89
CA SER A 16 4.42 -0.38 -6.14
C SER A 16 5.16 -1.71 -6.23
N ALA A 17 5.62 -2.11 -7.42
CA ALA A 17 6.43 -3.31 -7.58
C ALA A 17 7.75 -3.25 -6.77
N TYR A 18 8.40 -2.08 -6.75
CA TYR A 18 9.60 -1.84 -5.94
C TYR A 18 9.33 -1.96 -4.43
N LEU A 19 8.25 -1.36 -3.93
CA LEU A 19 7.85 -1.45 -2.53
C LEU A 19 7.51 -2.90 -2.15
N SER A 20 6.75 -3.62 -2.98
CA SER A 20 6.49 -5.05 -2.78
C SER A 20 7.78 -5.89 -2.81
N GLN A 21 8.77 -5.51 -3.62
CA GLN A 21 10.10 -6.15 -3.61
C GLN A 21 10.86 -5.87 -2.30
N LEU A 22 10.81 -4.64 -1.79
CA LEU A 22 11.40 -4.30 -0.49
C LEU A 22 10.74 -5.11 0.65
N ILE A 23 9.42 -5.28 0.62
CA ILE A 23 8.68 -6.07 1.62
C ILE A 23 8.98 -7.58 1.48
N SER A 24 9.05 -8.09 0.25
CA SER A 24 9.21 -9.53 -0.05
C SER A 24 10.65 -10.04 -0.03
N SER A 25 11.64 -9.15 -0.16
CA SER A 25 13.04 -9.49 0.08
C SER A 25 13.17 -10.14 1.46
N LYS A 26 13.87 -11.28 1.52
CA LYS A 26 13.78 -12.32 2.57
C LYS A 26 14.16 -11.90 4.00
N GLN A 27 14.20 -10.61 4.36
CA GLN A 27 14.40 -10.14 5.73
C GLN A 27 13.13 -10.16 6.59
N PHE A 28 11.91 -10.06 6.04
CA PHE A 28 10.70 -9.90 6.87
C PHE A 28 10.22 -11.18 7.57
N ARG A 29 10.65 -12.38 7.13
CA ARG A 29 10.28 -13.65 7.77
C ARG A 29 11.33 -14.24 8.71
N SER A 30 12.59 -13.76 8.70
CA SER A 30 13.67 -14.36 9.51
C SER A 30 13.91 -13.65 10.85
N ALA A 31 13.53 -12.38 11.01
CA ALA A 31 13.77 -11.63 12.25
C ALA A 31 13.01 -12.19 13.46
N ARG A 32 11.78 -12.71 13.27
CA ARG A 32 10.95 -13.24 14.35
C ARG A 32 11.48 -14.55 14.95
N HIS A 33 12.21 -15.34 14.17
CA HIS A 33 12.81 -16.59 14.64
C HIS A 33 14.22 -16.37 15.21
N PHE A 34 14.99 -15.45 14.62
CA PHE A 34 16.37 -15.18 15.05
C PHE A 34 16.44 -14.40 16.37
N ALA A 35 15.57 -13.40 16.58
CA ALA A 35 15.52 -12.66 17.83
C ALA A 35 15.11 -13.54 19.03
N LYS A 36 14.20 -14.51 18.80
CA LYS A 36 13.67 -15.41 19.83
C LYS A 36 14.66 -16.51 20.24
N GLU A 37 15.56 -16.91 19.33
CA GLU A 37 16.66 -17.82 19.64
C GLU A 37 17.87 -17.12 20.26
N LEU A 38 18.21 -15.91 19.80
CA LEU A 38 19.32 -15.13 20.37
C LEU A 38 19.04 -14.63 21.79
N ALA A 39 17.81 -14.19 22.08
CA ALA A 39 17.42 -13.74 23.42
C ALA A 39 17.48 -14.85 24.48
N LYS A 40 17.43 -16.13 24.07
CA LYS A 40 17.56 -17.27 24.99
C LYS A 40 19.01 -17.66 25.31
N LYS A 41 20.00 -17.15 24.55
CA LYS A 41 21.40 -17.59 24.65
C LYS A 41 22.38 -16.53 25.14
N PHE A 42 21.98 -15.28 25.36
CA PHE A 42 22.92 -14.21 25.72
C PHE A 42 22.62 -13.56 27.09
N PRO A 43 23.64 -13.37 27.96
CA PRO A 43 23.51 -12.58 29.18
C PRO A 43 23.28 -11.09 28.88
N ARG A 44 22.67 -10.38 29.84
CA ARG A 44 22.23 -8.96 29.77
C ARG A 44 23.32 -7.90 29.50
N SER A 45 24.52 -8.27 29.09
CA SER A 45 25.69 -7.37 28.98
C SER A 45 26.10 -7.00 27.54
N ILE A 46 25.24 -7.23 26.53
CA ILE A 46 25.53 -6.92 25.11
C ILE A 46 24.85 -5.63 24.62
N GLU A 47 24.13 -4.88 25.46
CA GLU A 47 23.51 -3.60 25.07
C GLU A 47 24.53 -2.58 24.53
N GLN A 48 25.77 -2.60 25.02
CA GLN A 48 26.79 -1.62 24.63
C GLN A 48 27.55 -1.99 23.35
N ALA A 49 27.55 -3.27 22.95
CA ALA A 49 28.22 -3.72 21.73
C ALA A 49 27.30 -3.65 20.50
N ALA A 50 25.98 -3.84 20.69
CA ALA A 50 24.99 -3.74 19.62
C ALA A 50 24.90 -2.31 19.03
N ALA A 51 25.01 -1.28 19.87
CA ALA A 51 24.94 0.12 19.43
C ALA A 51 26.07 0.52 18.45
N LYS A 52 27.26 -0.09 18.56
CA LYS A 52 28.41 0.21 17.68
C LYS A 52 28.45 -0.60 16.39
N VAL A 53 27.81 -1.77 16.36
CA VAL A 53 27.72 -2.59 15.15
C VAL A 53 26.67 -2.02 14.20
N ASP A 54 25.62 -1.39 14.73
CA ASP A 54 24.56 -0.77 13.94
C ASP A 54 25.05 0.43 13.12
N GLU A 55 25.99 1.23 13.64
CA GLU A 55 26.62 2.33 12.89
C GLU A 55 27.52 1.84 11.74
N TYR A 56 28.25 0.74 11.94
CA TYR A 56 29.20 0.22 10.94
C TYR A 56 28.54 -0.65 9.85
N ALA A 57 27.39 -1.28 10.15
CA ALA A 57 26.62 -2.04 9.16
C ALA A 57 25.82 -1.13 8.20
N ARG A 58 25.46 0.09 8.63
CA ARG A 58 24.63 1.04 7.85
C ARG A 58 25.34 1.67 6.63
N GLY A 59 26.67 1.65 6.59
CA GLY A 59 27.45 2.31 5.52
C GLY A 59 27.93 1.40 4.38
N MET A 60 27.84 0.07 4.48
CA MET A 60 28.56 -0.84 3.58
C MET A 60 27.68 -1.83 2.78
N VAL A 61 26.35 -1.80 2.93
CA VAL A 61 25.46 -2.61 2.07
C VAL A 61 25.08 -1.79 0.84
N THR A 62 25.86 -1.98 -0.21
CA THR A 62 25.69 -1.53 -1.59
C THR A 62 24.24 -1.36 -2.06
N GLY A 63 23.90 -0.15 -2.53
CA GLY A 63 22.65 0.20 -3.20
C GLY A 63 21.62 0.79 -2.24
N GLY A 64 21.71 2.10 -1.98
CA GLY A 64 20.71 2.81 -1.18
C GLY A 64 19.31 2.62 -1.78
N THR A 65 18.29 2.69 -0.93
CA THR A 65 16.90 2.71 -1.41
C THR A 65 16.69 3.91 -2.35
N LEU A 66 15.67 3.84 -3.22
CA LEU A 66 15.25 5.01 -4.03
C LEU A 66 15.10 6.27 -3.17
N PHE A 67 14.61 6.10 -1.94
CA PHE A 67 14.40 7.21 -1.01
C PHE A 67 15.72 7.80 -0.51
N GLU A 68 16.75 6.98 -0.29
CA GLU A 68 18.08 7.46 0.08
C GLU A 68 18.75 8.20 -1.08
N GLU A 69 18.54 7.76 -2.33
CA GLU A 69 18.98 8.50 -3.52
C GLU A 69 18.26 9.84 -3.67
N LEU A 70 17.00 9.93 -3.21
CA LEU A 70 16.25 11.18 -3.13
C LEU A 70 16.64 12.06 -1.92
N GLY A 71 17.60 11.64 -1.10
CA GLY A 71 18.10 12.39 0.04
C GLY A 71 17.32 12.21 1.35
N PHE A 72 16.45 11.19 1.42
CA PHE A 72 15.78 10.82 2.68
C PHE A 72 16.64 9.85 3.49
N TYR A 73 16.64 10.02 4.81
CA TYR A 73 17.01 8.93 5.70
C TYR A 73 15.88 7.92 5.76
N TYR A 74 16.10 6.70 5.28
CA TYR A 74 15.06 5.67 5.17
C TYR A 74 15.04 4.74 6.39
N VAL A 75 13.85 4.50 6.95
CA VAL A 75 13.65 3.59 8.09
C VAL A 75 12.46 2.68 7.82
N GLY A 76 12.67 1.36 7.83
CA GLY A 76 11.62 0.36 7.66
C GLY A 76 11.95 -0.70 6.60
N PRO A 77 10.98 -1.53 6.15
CA PRO A 77 9.57 -1.54 6.57
C PRO A 77 9.38 -2.01 8.02
N ILE A 78 8.40 -1.42 8.72
CA ILE A 78 8.00 -1.80 10.09
C ILE A 78 6.53 -2.20 10.11
N ASP A 79 6.18 -3.22 10.89
CA ASP A 79 4.78 -3.59 11.16
C ASP A 79 4.04 -2.45 11.87
N GLY A 80 3.07 -1.85 11.19
CA GLY A 80 2.26 -0.74 11.69
C GLY A 80 1.16 -1.12 12.68
N HIS A 81 0.88 -2.42 12.84
CA HIS A 81 -0.09 -2.91 13.82
C HIS A 81 0.55 -3.27 15.16
N ASN A 82 1.87 -3.15 15.26
CA ASN A 82 2.61 -3.37 16.49
C ASN A 82 3.04 -2.03 17.12
N LEU A 83 2.18 -1.49 17.99
CA LEU A 83 2.44 -0.22 18.67
C LEU A 83 3.67 -0.26 19.58
N ASP A 84 3.94 -1.39 20.23
CA ASP A 84 5.09 -1.57 21.11
C ASP A 84 6.41 -1.41 20.34
N HIS A 85 6.43 -1.71 19.04
CA HIS A 85 7.57 -1.51 18.16
C HIS A 85 7.57 -0.12 17.52
N LEU A 86 6.41 0.36 17.08
CA LEU A 86 6.30 1.63 16.35
C LEU A 86 6.58 2.84 17.24
N LEU A 87 6.10 2.81 18.50
CA LEU A 87 6.20 3.95 19.41
C LEU A 87 7.65 4.30 19.80
N PRO A 88 8.53 3.34 20.16
CA PRO A 88 9.95 3.63 20.37
C PRO A 88 10.65 4.19 19.14
N VAL A 89 10.36 3.66 17.95
CA VAL A 89 10.95 4.14 16.69
C VAL A 89 10.56 5.59 16.44
N LEU A 90 9.26 5.92 16.55
CA LEU A 90 8.78 7.29 16.39
C LEU A 90 9.39 8.26 17.41
N LYS A 91 9.56 7.84 18.67
CA LYS A 91 10.22 8.64 19.71
C LYS A 91 11.69 8.91 19.36
N ASN A 92 12.42 7.87 18.96
CA ASN A 92 13.82 8.00 18.56
C ASN A 92 13.97 8.94 17.36
N LEU A 93 13.11 8.84 16.35
CA LEU A 93 13.15 9.72 15.18
C LEU A 93 12.78 11.18 15.50
N ARG A 94 11.87 11.40 16.45
CA ARG A 94 11.53 12.75 16.93
C ARG A 94 12.67 13.39 17.70
N ASP A 95 13.35 12.60 18.55
CA ASP A 95 14.40 13.07 19.45
C ASP A 95 15.80 13.05 18.79
N ASP A 96 15.88 12.57 17.55
CA ASP A 96 17.12 12.54 16.78
C ASP A 96 17.64 13.96 16.53
N ALA A 97 18.94 14.17 16.76
CA ALA A 97 19.61 15.44 16.53
C ALA A 97 20.11 15.56 15.08
N VAL A 98 20.06 14.47 14.30
CA VAL A 98 20.51 14.47 12.90
C VAL A 98 19.54 15.30 12.05
N PRO A 99 20.02 16.36 11.39
CA PRO A 99 19.19 17.16 10.51
C PRO A 99 18.93 16.43 9.20
N GLY A 100 17.70 16.47 8.71
CA GLY A 100 17.34 15.96 7.39
C GLY A 100 15.93 15.37 7.34
N PRO A 101 15.39 15.11 6.14
CA PRO A 101 14.10 14.46 5.99
C PRO A 101 14.21 12.96 6.25
N VAL A 102 13.29 12.42 7.04
CA VAL A 102 13.21 10.98 7.33
C VAL A 102 11.98 10.39 6.63
N LEU A 103 12.17 9.26 5.95
CA LEU A 103 11.08 8.44 5.43
C LEU A 103 10.94 7.17 6.26
N LEU A 104 9.95 7.16 7.15
CA LEU A 104 9.54 5.96 7.88
C LEU A 104 8.53 5.17 7.03
N HIS A 105 8.88 3.94 6.64
CA HIS A 105 8.04 3.00 5.93
C HIS A 105 7.36 2.05 6.92
N VAL A 106 6.03 2.17 7.00
CA VAL A 106 5.16 1.41 7.89
C VAL A 106 4.20 0.58 7.03
N VAL A 107 4.16 -0.73 7.25
CA VAL A 107 3.26 -1.67 6.57
C VAL A 107 2.01 -1.86 7.41
N THR A 108 0.83 -1.61 6.84
CA THR A 108 -0.47 -1.80 7.50
C THR A 108 -1.42 -2.63 6.64
N GLU A 109 -2.62 -2.89 7.15
CA GLU A 109 -3.68 -3.59 6.45
C GLU A 109 -4.87 -2.65 6.37
N LYS A 110 -5.35 -2.36 5.15
CA LYS A 110 -6.50 -1.46 4.96
C LYS A 110 -7.75 -2.15 5.52
N GLY A 111 -8.46 -1.48 6.43
CA GLY A 111 -9.63 -2.02 7.13
C GLY A 111 -9.31 -2.85 8.38
N HIS A 112 -8.04 -2.92 8.81
CA HIS A 112 -7.61 -3.71 9.96
C HIS A 112 -8.48 -3.52 11.21
N GLY A 113 -8.84 -4.64 11.82
CA GLY A 113 -9.68 -4.68 13.02
C GLY A 113 -11.18 -4.63 12.71
N TYR A 114 -11.57 -4.54 11.43
CA TYR A 114 -12.96 -4.58 11.01
C TYR A 114 -13.18 -5.57 9.86
N LYS A 115 -13.51 -6.81 10.24
CA LYS A 115 -13.64 -7.96 9.32
C LYS A 115 -14.49 -7.69 8.06
N PRO A 116 -15.67 -7.03 8.12
CA PRO A 116 -16.42 -6.71 6.91
C PRO A 116 -15.67 -5.79 5.93
N ALA A 117 -14.85 -4.87 6.42
CA ALA A 117 -13.99 -4.05 5.56
C ALA A 117 -12.80 -4.86 5.04
N GLU A 118 -12.15 -5.68 5.86
CA GLU A 118 -11.05 -6.54 5.42
C GLU A 118 -11.46 -7.50 4.30
N GLU A 119 -12.69 -7.99 4.30
CA GLU A 119 -13.20 -8.92 3.28
C GLU A 119 -13.72 -8.19 2.01
N SER A 120 -13.93 -6.88 2.06
CA SER A 120 -14.42 -6.09 0.91
C SER A 120 -13.32 -5.80 -0.11
N ALA A 121 -13.66 -5.83 -1.40
CA ALA A 121 -12.73 -5.54 -2.49
C ALA A 121 -12.14 -4.11 -2.42
N ASP A 122 -12.96 -3.12 -2.03
CA ASP A 122 -12.55 -1.71 -1.87
C ASP A 122 -12.08 -1.38 -0.44
N LYS A 123 -12.15 -2.35 0.47
CA LYS A 123 -11.90 -2.17 1.91
C LYS A 123 -12.75 -1.09 2.55
N TYR A 124 -13.99 -0.93 2.08
CA TYR A 124 -14.94 0.08 2.55
C TYR A 124 -14.44 1.51 2.35
N HIS A 125 -13.67 1.73 1.27
CA HIS A 125 -13.17 3.06 0.90
C HIS A 125 -14.31 4.07 0.68
N GLY A 126 -15.45 3.63 0.18
CA GLY A 126 -16.65 4.46 0.02
C GLY A 126 -17.92 3.70 0.39
N VAL A 127 -18.36 3.81 1.65
CA VAL A 127 -19.54 3.12 2.14
C VAL A 127 -20.73 4.05 2.34
N SER A 128 -21.91 3.59 1.93
CA SER A 128 -23.18 4.18 2.36
C SER A 128 -23.42 3.87 3.84
N LYS A 129 -24.41 4.52 4.48
CA LYS A 129 -24.81 4.19 5.85
C LYS A 129 -24.94 2.68 6.03
N PHE A 130 -24.22 2.13 6.99
CA PHE A 130 -24.13 0.69 7.21
C PHE A 130 -24.25 0.36 8.69
N ASP A 131 -24.66 -0.86 8.97
CA ASP A 131 -24.67 -1.40 10.32
C ASP A 131 -23.25 -1.84 10.70
N VAL A 132 -22.70 -1.27 11.76
CA VAL A 132 -21.31 -1.49 12.17
C VAL A 132 -21.07 -2.93 12.62
N VAL A 133 -22.06 -3.62 13.19
CA VAL A 133 -21.89 -5.00 13.69
C VAL A 133 -21.88 -5.99 12.53
N THR A 134 -22.76 -5.80 11.56
CA THR A 134 -22.98 -6.74 10.46
C THR A 134 -22.27 -6.35 9.16
N GLY A 135 -21.79 -5.12 9.05
CA GLY A 135 -21.23 -4.55 7.82
C GLY A 135 -22.27 -4.27 6.74
N LYS A 136 -23.56 -4.56 6.96
CA LYS A 136 -24.59 -4.46 5.93
C LYS A 136 -24.86 -3.00 5.57
N GLN A 137 -24.60 -2.64 4.33
CA GLN A 137 -24.89 -1.30 3.82
C GLN A 137 -26.39 -1.17 3.51
N HIS A 138 -27.00 -0.07 3.96
CA HIS A 138 -28.35 0.32 3.59
C HIS A 138 -28.30 1.14 2.30
N LYS A 139 -28.30 0.45 1.16
CA LYS A 139 -28.48 1.10 -0.14
C LYS A 139 -29.98 1.23 -0.44
N ALA A 140 -30.43 2.43 -0.76
CA ALA A 140 -31.75 2.61 -1.33
C ALA A 140 -31.84 1.83 -2.65
N ILE A 141 -32.98 1.20 -2.90
CA ILE A 141 -33.23 0.55 -4.19
C ILE A 141 -33.20 1.65 -5.25
N ALA A 142 -32.27 1.56 -6.20
CA ALA A 142 -32.15 2.53 -7.26
C ALA A 142 -33.29 2.35 -8.27
N ASN A 143 -33.97 3.44 -8.61
CA ASN A 143 -35.06 3.43 -9.58
C ASN A 143 -34.58 3.51 -11.04
N ALA A 144 -33.29 3.81 -11.24
CA ALA A 144 -32.64 3.99 -12.52
C ALA A 144 -31.18 3.53 -12.45
N PRO A 145 -30.57 3.14 -13.58
CA PRO A 145 -29.13 2.85 -13.62
C PRO A 145 -28.31 4.11 -13.32
N SER A 146 -27.12 3.93 -12.73
CA SER A 146 -26.19 5.05 -12.55
C SER A 146 -25.63 5.53 -13.89
N TYR A 147 -25.29 6.82 -13.99
CA TYR A 147 -24.61 7.37 -15.16
C TYR A 147 -23.33 6.59 -15.49
N THR A 148 -22.55 6.22 -14.48
CA THR A 148 -21.36 5.36 -14.64
C THR A 148 -21.71 4.03 -15.32
N SER A 149 -22.82 3.39 -14.95
CA SER A 149 -23.22 2.13 -15.58
C SER A 149 -23.73 2.32 -17.00
N VAL A 150 -24.35 3.45 -17.32
CA VAL A 150 -24.78 3.76 -18.69
C VAL A 150 -23.57 4.06 -19.57
N PHE A 151 -22.64 4.87 -19.07
CA PHE A 151 -21.37 5.19 -19.72
C PHE A 151 -20.56 3.92 -20.05
N ALA A 152 -20.35 3.04 -19.07
CA ALA A 152 -19.59 1.81 -19.27
C ALA A 152 -20.22 0.91 -20.36
N LYS A 153 -21.55 0.79 -20.37
CA LYS A 153 -22.27 0.03 -21.40
C LYS A 153 -22.10 0.61 -22.79
N ALA A 154 -22.21 1.93 -22.92
CA ALA A 154 -22.00 2.63 -24.18
C ALA A 154 -20.55 2.47 -24.67
N LEU A 155 -19.58 2.72 -23.80
CA LEU A 155 -18.15 2.58 -24.12
C LEU A 155 -17.80 1.17 -24.62
N ILE A 156 -18.32 0.13 -23.95
CA ILE A 156 -18.11 -1.27 -24.37
C ILE A 156 -18.80 -1.55 -25.72
N ALA A 157 -19.98 -0.98 -25.97
CA ALA A 157 -20.69 -1.18 -27.23
C ALA A 157 -19.89 -0.58 -28.40
N GLU A 158 -19.45 0.67 -28.28
CA GLU A 158 -18.63 1.33 -29.31
C GLU A 158 -17.31 0.58 -29.53
N ALA A 159 -16.65 0.11 -28.48
CA ALA A 159 -15.37 -0.60 -28.59
C ALA A 159 -15.47 -2.03 -29.16
N LYS A 160 -16.68 -2.58 -29.34
CA LYS A 160 -16.88 -3.83 -30.09
C LYS A 160 -16.71 -3.61 -31.59
N ASP A 161 -17.08 -2.43 -32.07
CA ASP A 161 -17.09 -2.09 -33.48
C ASP A 161 -15.84 -1.29 -33.89
N ASP A 162 -15.17 -0.64 -32.93
CA ASP A 162 -13.91 0.09 -33.15
C ASP A 162 -12.76 -0.47 -32.27
N ASP A 163 -11.72 -0.99 -32.92
CA ASP A 163 -10.56 -1.55 -32.27
C ASP A 163 -9.63 -0.49 -31.65
N LYS A 164 -9.76 0.78 -32.06
CA LYS A 164 -8.93 1.91 -31.60
C LYS A 164 -9.38 2.51 -30.28
N ILE A 165 -10.59 2.18 -29.80
CA ILE A 165 -11.09 2.68 -28.52
C ILE A 165 -10.34 2.00 -27.38
N VAL A 166 -9.75 2.82 -26.52
CA VAL A 166 -9.09 2.42 -25.27
C VAL A 166 -9.72 3.15 -24.09
N ALA A 167 -9.73 2.51 -22.92
CA ALA A 167 -10.20 3.10 -21.68
C ALA A 167 -9.01 3.42 -20.77
N ILE A 168 -8.98 4.65 -20.23
CA ILE A 168 -7.96 5.09 -19.27
C ILE A 168 -8.67 5.53 -17.99
N THR A 169 -8.16 5.09 -16.84
CA THR A 169 -8.64 5.51 -15.51
C THR A 169 -7.46 5.88 -14.62
N ALA A 170 -7.72 6.70 -13.60
CA ALA A 170 -6.72 7.14 -12.63
C ALA A 170 -7.08 6.58 -11.24
N ALA A 171 -6.61 5.36 -10.95
CA ALA A 171 -6.86 4.60 -9.71
C ALA A 171 -8.34 4.37 -9.35
N MET A 172 -9.28 4.67 -10.25
CA MET A 172 -10.73 4.64 -9.99
C MET A 172 -11.53 3.80 -11.00
N PRO A 173 -11.14 2.54 -11.31
CA PRO A 173 -11.82 1.73 -12.32
C PRO A 173 -13.31 1.51 -12.00
N GLY A 174 -13.66 1.18 -10.75
CA GLY A 174 -15.06 0.98 -10.34
C GLY A 174 -15.89 2.27 -10.25
N GLY A 175 -15.26 3.40 -9.91
CA GLY A 175 -15.92 4.70 -9.87
C GLY A 175 -16.25 5.26 -11.26
N THR A 176 -15.41 4.92 -12.24
CA THR A 176 -15.52 5.36 -13.64
C THR A 176 -16.25 4.36 -14.53
N GLY A 177 -16.41 3.11 -14.08
CA GLY A 177 -17.01 2.02 -14.87
C GLY A 177 -16.04 1.39 -15.88
N VAL A 178 -14.76 1.77 -15.82
CA VAL A 178 -13.68 1.20 -16.63
C VAL A 178 -13.33 -0.21 -16.18
N ASP A 179 -13.65 -0.59 -14.94
CA ASP A 179 -13.60 -1.99 -14.46
C ASP A 179 -14.33 -2.94 -15.42
N LYS A 180 -15.56 -2.61 -15.81
CA LYS A 180 -16.36 -3.41 -16.75
C LYS A 180 -15.78 -3.45 -18.16
N PHE A 181 -15.16 -2.35 -18.58
CA PHE A 181 -14.46 -2.30 -19.86
C PHE A 181 -13.24 -3.23 -19.84
N SER A 182 -12.46 -3.20 -18.75
CA SER A 182 -11.30 -4.06 -18.55
C SER A 182 -11.64 -5.55 -18.52
N GLU A 183 -12.82 -5.92 -18.01
CA GLU A 183 -13.30 -7.32 -18.07
C GLU A 183 -13.56 -7.79 -19.52
N SER A 184 -14.02 -6.89 -20.39
CA SER A 184 -14.34 -7.20 -21.79
C SER A 184 -13.12 -7.07 -22.71
N PHE A 185 -12.25 -6.11 -22.44
CA PHE A 185 -11.11 -5.72 -23.27
C PHE A 185 -9.86 -5.45 -22.41
N PRO A 186 -9.25 -6.48 -21.81
CA PRO A 186 -8.15 -6.32 -20.87
C PRO A 186 -6.93 -5.62 -21.48
N ASP A 187 -6.62 -5.89 -22.76
CA ASP A 187 -5.46 -5.31 -23.45
C ASP A 187 -5.67 -3.86 -23.91
N ARG A 188 -6.87 -3.28 -23.68
CA ARG A 188 -7.25 -1.91 -24.09
C ARG A 188 -7.70 -1.05 -22.91
N SER A 189 -7.41 -1.48 -21.69
CA SER A 189 -7.73 -0.76 -20.46
C SER A 189 -6.44 -0.44 -19.70
N PHE A 190 -6.27 0.82 -19.34
CA PHE A 190 -5.07 1.31 -18.66
C PHE A 190 -5.44 2.05 -17.37
N ASP A 191 -4.75 1.73 -16.28
CA ASP A 191 -4.83 2.49 -15.03
C ASP A 191 -3.50 3.22 -14.83
N VAL A 192 -3.54 4.56 -14.81
CA VAL A 192 -2.35 5.39 -14.60
C VAL A 192 -2.03 5.60 -13.12
N GLY A 193 -2.82 5.02 -12.20
CA GLY A 193 -2.72 5.29 -10.78
C GLY A 193 -3.21 6.70 -10.44
N ILE A 194 -2.72 7.27 -9.33
CA ILE A 194 -3.04 8.64 -8.90
C ILE A 194 -2.17 9.64 -9.67
N ALA A 195 -2.34 9.66 -11.00
CA ALA A 195 -1.56 10.47 -11.93
C ALA A 195 -2.44 10.95 -13.08
N GLU A 196 -3.49 11.71 -12.78
CA GLU A 196 -4.46 12.20 -13.76
C GLU A 196 -3.78 12.93 -14.93
N GLN A 197 -2.70 13.68 -14.65
CA GLN A 197 -1.93 14.39 -15.68
C GLN A 197 -1.23 13.45 -16.68
N HIS A 198 -0.89 12.23 -16.27
CA HIS A 198 -0.29 11.23 -17.16
C HIS A 198 -1.33 10.55 -18.05
N GLY A 199 -2.59 10.53 -17.60
CA GLY A 199 -3.70 9.91 -18.34
C GLY A 199 -4.31 10.79 -19.44
N VAL A 200 -3.81 12.01 -19.64
CA VAL A 200 -4.28 12.99 -20.66
C VAL A 200 -3.42 12.93 -21.91
#